data_AF-A0A969DMB4-F1
#
_entry.id   AF-A0A969DMB4-F1
#
_cell.length_a   1.000
_cell.length_b   1.000
_cell.length_c   1.000
_cell.angle_alpha   90.00
_cell.angle_beta   90.00
_cell.angle_gamma   90.00
#
_symmetry.space_group_name_H-M   'P 1'
#
loop_
_entity.id
_entity.type
_entity.pdbx_description
1 polymer ?
#
loop_
_entity_poly.entity_id
_entity_poly.type
_entity_poly.pdbx_seq_one_letter_code
_entity_poly.pdbx_strand_id
1 'polypeptide(L)'
;MKVFFRYSIVILVSFIGLTFILEQIFGYQVGLVQAQNISKQDLPVPVALPTLADVYLKGGESKTGRITAIDLRSKKLTIQRDGSSPALEPINKIEKVRFREDAPVYNSNGKLVIRGGSQGLTAKKPEIWSGILLTDFKLQNPRKGQGFVKLGSVFNRKRLQGIRSVAGTCLYVAEELKFEPSTKITFQVRATCER
;
A
#
# COMPACT_ATOMS: atom_id res chain seq x y z
N MET A 1 -20.27 -57.62 41.49
CA MET A 1 -21.51 -56.90 41.15
C MET A 1 -21.37 -55.43 41.57
N LYS A 2 -21.84 -54.54 40.69
CA LYS A 2 -22.44 -53.22 40.97
C LYS A 2 -21.52 -52.04 41.35
N VAL A 3 -21.18 -51.33 40.29
CA VAL A 3 -20.97 -49.87 40.18
C VAL A 3 -22.06 -49.11 40.95
N PHE A 4 -21.69 -48.08 41.72
CA PHE A 4 -22.58 -46.94 41.96
C PHE A 4 -21.80 -45.63 41.98
N PHE A 5 -21.99 -44.92 40.87
CA PHE A 5 -21.71 -43.52 40.62
C PHE A 5 -22.59 -42.64 41.52
N ARG A 6 -22.02 -41.68 42.27
CA ARG A 6 -22.78 -40.51 42.76
C ARG A 6 -21.91 -39.25 42.71
N TYR A 7 -22.46 -38.27 41.99
CA TYR A 7 -21.92 -36.97 41.65
C TYR A 7 -21.78 -36.05 42.87
N SER A 8 -20.75 -35.22 42.89
CA SER A 8 -20.76 -33.93 43.57
C SER A 8 -20.09 -32.91 42.65
N ILE A 9 -20.93 -32.09 42.04
CA ILE A 9 -20.58 -30.98 41.16
C ILE A 9 -20.13 -29.83 42.05
N VAL A 10 -18.86 -29.44 41.96
CA VAL A 10 -18.37 -28.15 42.47
C VAL A 10 -18.08 -27.28 41.25
N ILE A 11 -18.95 -26.31 41.02
CA ILE A 11 -18.79 -25.25 40.02
C ILE A 11 -17.74 -24.29 40.58
N LEU A 12 -16.54 -24.26 40.02
CA LEU A 12 -15.60 -23.17 40.23
C LEU A 12 -15.62 -22.27 38.99
N VAL A 13 -16.36 -21.16 39.11
CA VAL A 13 -16.31 -20.04 38.17
C VAL A 13 -14.95 -19.37 38.34
N SER A 14 -14.10 -19.43 37.31
CA SER A 14 -12.92 -18.58 37.24
C SER A 14 -13.04 -17.65 36.03
N PHE A 15 -13.19 -16.36 36.33
CA PHE A 15 -13.09 -15.25 35.40
C PHE A 15 -11.72 -15.30 34.71
N ILE A 16 -11.69 -15.61 33.41
CA ILE A 16 -10.55 -15.25 32.56
C ILE A 16 -11.00 -14.10 31.67
N GLY A 17 -10.24 -13.02 31.81
CA GLY A 17 -10.55 -11.70 31.32
C GLY A 17 -10.87 -11.64 29.83
N LEU A 18 -11.84 -10.78 29.58
CA LEU A 18 -12.13 -10.11 28.32
C LEU A 18 -10.82 -9.58 27.69
N THR A 19 -10.36 -10.18 26.59
CA THR A 19 -9.49 -9.46 25.64
C THR A 19 -10.29 -9.23 24.38
N PHE A 20 -10.76 -7.99 24.26
CA PHE A 20 -11.54 -7.49 23.15
C PHE A 20 -10.59 -7.20 21.96
N ILE A 21 -10.78 -7.97 20.89
CA ILE A 21 -10.78 -7.63 19.45
C ILE A 21 -9.84 -6.49 19.00
N LEU A 22 -8.96 -6.76 18.03
CA LEU A 22 -8.56 -5.78 17.00
C LEU A 22 -8.02 -6.45 15.72
N GLU A 23 -8.78 -7.36 15.10
CA GLU A 23 -8.52 -7.78 13.71
C GLU A 23 -9.82 -7.97 12.93
N GLN A 24 -10.46 -6.87 12.55
CA GLN A 24 -11.28 -6.79 11.34
C GLN A 24 -11.51 -5.30 11.01
N ILE A 25 -11.80 -5.01 9.74
CA ILE A 25 -12.24 -3.72 9.17
C ILE A 25 -11.12 -2.76 8.70
N PHE A 26 -10.39 -3.15 7.67
CA PHE A 26 -9.98 -2.20 6.60
C PHE A 26 -10.41 -2.71 5.22
N GLY A 27 -11.64 -3.22 5.16
CA GLY A 27 -12.38 -3.44 3.93
C GLY A 27 -13.60 -2.52 3.95
N TYR A 28 -13.65 -1.59 3.00
CA TYR A 28 -14.89 -1.04 2.44
C TYR A 28 -15.98 -0.65 3.43
N GLN A 29 -16.00 0.61 3.88
CA GLN A 29 -17.17 1.50 3.76
C GLN A 29 -16.70 2.95 3.77
N VAL A 30 -16.96 3.67 2.68
CA VAL A 30 -17.11 5.13 2.72
C VAL A 30 -18.46 5.38 3.40
N GLY A 31 -18.49 5.19 4.71
CA GLY A 31 -19.63 5.44 5.57
C GLY A 31 -19.25 6.56 6.53
N LEU A 32 -19.91 7.70 6.38
CA LEU A 32 -19.87 8.78 7.37
C LEU A 32 -20.29 8.20 8.72
N VAL A 33 -19.38 8.18 9.69
CA VAL A 33 -19.57 8.50 11.13
C VAL A 33 -18.34 8.01 11.92
N GLN A 34 -17.85 8.88 12.81
CA GLN A 34 -16.67 8.77 13.70
C GLN A 34 -15.28 9.10 13.09
N ALA A 35 -15.16 10.30 12.53
CA ALA A 35 -13.88 11.00 12.50
C ALA A 35 -13.61 11.62 13.89
N GLN A 36 -12.98 10.86 14.79
CA GLN A 36 -12.26 11.46 15.91
C GLN A 36 -11.09 12.27 15.32
N ASN A 37 -11.28 13.58 15.13
CA ASN A 37 -10.25 14.61 14.89
C ASN A 37 -8.99 14.20 14.10
N ILE A 38 -9.09 13.32 13.10
CA ILE A 38 -8.03 13.19 12.11
C ILE A 38 -8.14 14.48 11.31
N SER A 39 -7.20 15.40 11.54
CA SER A 39 -7.05 16.58 10.70
C SER A 39 -7.18 16.10 9.26
N LYS A 40 -8.06 16.71 8.46
CA LYS A 40 -8.23 16.30 7.06
C LYS A 40 -6.88 16.19 6.36
N GLN A 41 -5.84 16.89 6.82
CA GLN A 41 -4.46 16.81 6.39
C GLN A 41 -3.81 15.40 6.44
N ASP A 42 -4.23 14.51 7.34
CA ASP A 42 -3.61 13.19 7.54
C ASP A 42 -4.34 12.02 6.86
N LEU A 43 -5.44 12.29 6.14
CA LEU A 43 -6.15 11.27 5.38
C LEU A 43 -5.22 10.68 4.30
N PRO A 44 -4.96 9.35 4.33
CA PRO A 44 -4.10 8.72 3.34
C PRO A 44 -4.69 8.84 1.93
N VAL A 45 -3.80 8.99 0.94
CA VAL A 45 -4.16 9.00 -0.48
C VAL A 45 -3.95 7.60 -1.05
N PRO A 46 -4.96 6.99 -1.70
CA PRO A 46 -4.78 5.70 -2.35
C PRO A 46 -3.81 5.83 -3.53
N VAL A 47 -2.90 4.87 -3.64
CA VAL A 47 -1.96 4.75 -4.75
C VAL A 47 -1.93 3.29 -5.22
N ALA A 48 -1.84 3.08 -6.52
CA ALA A 48 -1.64 1.76 -7.11
C ALA A 48 -0.24 1.64 -7.69
N LEU A 49 0.44 0.56 -7.31
CA LEU A 49 1.67 0.08 -7.92
C LEU A 49 1.27 -0.94 -8.99
N PRO A 50 1.68 -0.77 -10.25
CA PRO A 50 1.54 -1.83 -11.25
C PRO A 50 2.17 -3.15 -10.77
N THR A 51 1.59 -4.28 -11.16
CA THR A 51 1.97 -5.60 -10.63
C THR A 51 3.37 -6.06 -11.04
N LEU A 52 3.98 -5.40 -12.02
CA LEU A 52 5.32 -5.71 -12.50
C LEU A 52 6.18 -4.44 -12.57
N ALA A 53 7.39 -4.55 -12.04
CA ALA A 53 8.38 -3.49 -12.05
C ALA A 53 9.77 -4.03 -12.38
N ASP A 54 10.61 -3.16 -12.92
CA ASP A 54 12.04 -3.35 -13.05
C ASP A 54 12.74 -2.54 -11.93
N VAL A 55 13.46 -3.23 -11.06
CA VAL A 55 14.23 -2.69 -9.94
C VAL A 55 15.68 -2.59 -10.37
N TYR A 56 16.16 -1.36 -10.53
CA TYR A 56 17.53 -1.07 -10.93
C TYR A 56 18.39 -0.89 -9.69
N LEU A 57 19.50 -1.62 -9.62
CA LEU A 57 20.46 -1.56 -8.53
C LEU A 57 21.60 -0.61 -8.89
N LYS A 58 22.17 0.02 -7.86
CA LYS A 58 23.41 0.79 -7.98
C LYS A 58 24.51 -0.18 -8.39
N GLY A 59 25.04 0.00 -9.60
CA GLY A 59 25.98 -0.94 -10.23
C GLY A 59 25.48 -1.54 -11.55
N GLY A 60 24.26 -1.25 -11.97
CA GLY A 60 23.75 -1.57 -13.31
C GLY A 60 22.98 -2.90 -13.41
N GLU A 61 23.02 -3.73 -12.37
CA GLU A 61 22.15 -4.90 -12.28
C GLU A 61 20.67 -4.50 -12.18
N SER A 62 19.78 -5.35 -12.70
CA SER A 62 18.34 -5.15 -12.52
C SER A 62 17.62 -6.44 -12.20
N LYS A 63 16.54 -6.33 -11.43
CA LYS A 63 15.63 -7.42 -11.09
C LYS A 63 14.22 -7.03 -11.46
N THR A 64 13.51 -7.92 -12.11
CA THR A 64 12.10 -7.68 -12.47
C THR A 64 11.19 -8.50 -11.56
N GLY A 65 10.09 -7.91 -11.12
CA GLY A 65 9.07 -8.62 -10.35
C GLY A 65 8.05 -7.67 -9.74
N ARG A 66 7.13 -8.25 -8.98
CA ARG A 66 6.15 -7.54 -8.17
C ARG A 66 6.81 -7.07 -6.88
N ILE A 67 6.57 -5.83 -6.49
CA ILE A 67 6.92 -5.38 -5.15
C ILE A 67 5.91 -5.92 -4.16
N THR A 68 6.35 -6.78 -3.24
CA THR A 68 5.45 -7.46 -2.29
C THR A 68 5.55 -6.95 -0.86
N ALA A 69 6.66 -6.31 -0.50
CA ALA A 69 6.81 -5.66 0.79
C ALA A 69 7.93 -4.61 0.74
N ILE A 70 7.80 -3.59 1.61
CA ILE A 70 8.88 -2.68 1.97
C ILE A 70 9.05 -2.82 3.49
N ASP A 71 10.09 -3.51 3.92
CA ASP A 71 10.35 -3.74 5.34
C ASP A 71 11.20 -2.59 5.91
N LEU A 72 10.58 -1.82 6.81
CA LEU A 72 11.19 -0.67 7.46
C LEU A 72 12.25 -1.06 8.50
N ARG A 73 12.11 -2.24 9.13
CA ARG A 73 13.04 -2.74 10.14
C ARG A 73 14.31 -3.25 9.47
N SER A 74 14.16 -4.15 8.50
CA SER A 74 15.32 -4.70 7.78
C SER A 74 15.84 -3.78 6.67
N LYS A 75 15.09 -2.72 6.33
CA LYS A 75 15.38 -1.77 5.23
C LYS A 75 15.54 -2.49 3.89
N LYS A 76 14.65 -3.44 3.61
CA LYS A 76 14.66 -4.26 2.40
C LYS A 76 13.36 -4.13 1.60
N LEU A 77 13.50 -4.20 0.29
CA LEU A 77 12.43 -4.34 -0.68
C LEU A 77 12.28 -5.82 -1.02
N THR A 78 11.08 -6.37 -0.89
CA THR A 78 10.79 -7.73 -1.33
C THR A 78 10.25 -7.69 -2.76
N ILE A 79 10.91 -8.45 -3.65
CA ILE A 79 10.57 -8.56 -5.07
C ILE A 79 10.19 -10.01 -5.34
N GLN A 80 9.00 -10.24 -5.90
CA GLN A 80 8.54 -11.58 -6.25
C GLN A 80 8.18 -11.67 -7.72
N ARG A 81 8.82 -12.58 -8.43
CA ARG A 81 8.40 -13.03 -9.76
C ARG A 81 7.55 -14.29 -9.60
N ASP A 82 6.54 -14.44 -10.43
CA ASP A 82 5.66 -15.60 -10.40
C ASP A 82 6.46 -16.90 -10.62
N GLY A 83 6.19 -17.91 -9.78
CA GLY A 83 6.94 -19.17 -9.78
C GLY A 83 8.35 -19.10 -9.17
N SER A 84 8.80 -17.95 -8.67
CA SER A 84 10.12 -17.79 -8.04
C SER A 84 10.02 -17.49 -6.54
N SER A 85 11.05 -17.86 -5.79
CA SER A 85 11.21 -17.43 -4.40
C SER A 85 11.36 -15.90 -4.31
N PRO A 86 10.83 -15.25 -3.26
CA PRO A 86 11.00 -13.82 -3.07
C PRO A 86 12.48 -13.42 -2.92
N ALA A 87 12.91 -12.41 -3.67
CA ALA A 87 14.20 -11.76 -3.50
C ALA A 87 14.09 -10.61 -2.50
N LEU A 88 15.11 -10.42 -1.66
CA LEU A 88 15.17 -9.38 -0.63
C LEU A 88 16.32 -8.41 -0.92
N GLU A 89 16.00 -7.23 -1.42
CA GLU A 89 17.00 -6.23 -1.82
C GLU A 89 17.15 -5.11 -0.80
N PRO A 90 18.37 -4.83 -0.28
CA PRO A 90 18.60 -3.67 0.57
C PRO A 90 18.24 -2.36 -0.15
N ILE A 91 17.40 -1.55 0.47
CA ILE A 91 16.91 -0.28 -0.10
C ILE A 91 18.06 0.64 -0.50
N ASN A 92 19.16 0.66 0.25
CA ASN A 92 20.34 1.49 -0.04
C ASN A 92 21.10 1.08 -1.32
N LYS A 93 20.91 -0.15 -1.81
CA LYS A 93 21.47 -0.65 -3.07
C LYS A 93 20.56 -0.39 -4.26
N ILE A 94 19.32 0.02 -4.04
CA ILE A 94 18.37 0.29 -5.10
C ILE A 94 18.60 1.72 -5.60
N GLU A 95 18.72 1.88 -6.91
CA GLU A 95 18.75 3.18 -7.58
C GLU A 95 17.32 3.69 -7.79
N LYS A 96 16.47 2.84 -8.38
CA LYS A 96 15.06 3.15 -8.65
C LYS A 96 14.26 1.88 -8.92
N VAL A 97 12.94 1.98 -8.77
CA VAL A 97 11.96 0.99 -9.20
C VAL A 97 11.12 1.64 -10.29
N ARG A 98 11.14 1.09 -11.51
CA ARG A 98 10.29 1.55 -12.61
C ARG A 98 9.18 0.55 -12.83
N PHE A 99 7.94 1.00 -12.73
CA PHE A 99 6.80 0.14 -13.02
C PHE A 99 6.54 0.08 -14.52
N ARG A 100 6.27 -1.12 -15.03
CA ARG A 100 6.02 -1.28 -16.46
C ARG A 100 4.66 -0.73 -16.84
N GLU A 101 4.55 -0.18 -18.05
CA GLU A 101 3.32 0.46 -18.52
C GLU A 101 2.22 -0.56 -18.88
N ASP A 102 2.63 -1.71 -19.40
CA ASP A 102 1.80 -2.85 -19.77
C ASP A 102 1.35 -3.71 -18.56
N ALA A 103 1.92 -3.45 -17.39
CA ALA A 103 1.59 -4.20 -16.19
C ALA A 103 0.17 -3.87 -15.67
N PRO A 104 -0.61 -4.88 -15.26
CA PRO A 104 -1.91 -4.70 -14.64
C PRO A 104 -1.88 -3.73 -13.46
N VAL A 105 -2.91 -2.89 -13.38
CA VAL A 105 -3.17 -1.99 -12.26
C VAL A 105 -4.59 -2.21 -11.76
N TYR A 106 -4.76 -2.21 -10.45
CA TYR A 106 -6.07 -2.39 -9.84
C TYR A 106 -6.44 -1.16 -9.01
N ASN A 107 -7.66 -0.65 -9.19
CA ASN A 107 -8.20 0.39 -8.30
C ASN A 107 -8.43 -0.20 -6.91
N SER A 108 -8.80 0.63 -5.92
CA SER A 108 -9.04 0.16 -4.54
C SER A 108 -9.99 -1.04 -4.51
N ASN A 109 -11.03 -1.06 -5.36
CA ASN A 109 -12.08 -2.10 -5.38
C ASN A 109 -11.57 -3.42 -5.96
N GLY A 110 -10.31 -3.43 -6.42
CA GLY A 110 -9.68 -4.60 -6.99
C GLY A 110 -10.11 -4.88 -8.43
N LYS A 111 -10.75 -3.92 -9.10
CA LYS A 111 -11.08 -3.94 -10.53
C LYS A 111 -9.86 -3.51 -11.32
N LEU A 112 -9.61 -4.18 -12.45
CA LEU A 112 -8.54 -3.83 -13.38
C LEU A 112 -8.81 -2.45 -13.99
N VAL A 113 -7.80 -1.59 -13.96
CA VAL A 113 -7.80 -0.25 -14.56
C VAL A 113 -6.98 -0.31 -15.84
N ILE A 114 -7.62 0.01 -16.96
CA ILE A 114 -6.92 0.17 -18.24
C ILE A 114 -6.11 1.45 -18.15
N ARG A 115 -4.79 1.32 -18.15
CA ARG A 115 -3.88 2.45 -18.35
C ARG A 115 -3.91 2.76 -19.83
N GLY A 116 -4.28 3.97 -20.21
CA GLY A 116 -4.36 4.33 -21.61
C GLY A 116 -3.03 4.04 -22.30
N GLY A 117 -3.07 3.37 -23.45
CA GLY A 117 -1.98 3.47 -24.41
C GLY A 117 -1.82 4.93 -24.85
N SER A 118 -0.80 5.21 -25.64
CA SER A 118 -0.44 6.54 -26.18
C SER A 118 -1.60 7.35 -26.81
N GLN A 119 -2.76 6.73 -27.03
CA GLN A 119 -3.98 7.36 -27.53
C GLN A 119 -5.19 6.90 -26.71
N GLY A 120 -5.76 7.77 -25.86
CA GLY A 120 -7.21 7.66 -25.54
C GLY A 120 -7.68 7.90 -24.11
N LEU A 121 -6.85 7.75 -23.07
CA LEU A 121 -7.25 8.09 -21.70
C LEU A 121 -6.53 9.37 -21.27
N THR A 122 -7.26 10.29 -20.65
CA THR A 122 -6.83 11.62 -20.20
C THR A 122 -5.86 11.51 -19.01
N ALA A 123 -4.80 10.74 -19.18
CA ALA A 123 -3.78 10.53 -18.17
C ALA A 123 -3.10 11.89 -17.95
N LYS A 124 -3.23 12.45 -16.75
CA LYS A 124 -2.64 13.75 -16.43
C LYS A 124 -1.11 13.67 -16.57
N LYS A 125 -0.43 14.83 -16.62
CA LYS A 125 1.04 14.85 -16.56
C LYS A 125 1.51 14.14 -15.27
N PRO A 126 2.63 13.40 -15.30
CA PRO A 126 3.21 12.86 -14.08
C PRO A 126 3.47 13.95 -13.04
N GLU A 127 3.26 13.59 -11.79
CA GLU A 127 3.53 14.42 -10.62
C GLU A 127 4.56 13.73 -9.74
N ILE A 128 5.43 14.53 -9.12
CA ILE A 128 6.47 14.03 -8.21
C ILE A 128 6.04 14.35 -6.78
N TRP A 129 5.95 13.31 -5.94
CA TRP A 129 5.78 13.42 -4.49
C TRP A 129 7.09 13.00 -3.83
N SER A 130 7.89 13.97 -3.41
CA SER A 130 9.24 13.72 -2.85
C SER A 130 9.29 13.83 -1.33
N GLY A 131 10.31 13.23 -0.72
CA GLY A 131 10.57 13.37 0.71
C GLY A 131 9.54 12.69 1.63
N ILE A 132 8.74 11.76 1.11
CA ILE A 132 7.77 10.99 1.89
C ILE A 132 8.56 10.03 2.81
N LEU A 133 8.21 9.95 4.09
CA LEU A 133 8.82 8.96 4.98
C LEU A 133 8.41 7.55 4.55
N LEU A 134 9.32 6.58 4.60
CA LEU A 134 8.97 5.19 4.29
C LEU A 134 7.84 4.65 5.19
N THR A 135 7.73 5.15 6.42
CA THR A 135 6.62 4.84 7.36
C THR A 135 5.26 5.36 6.92
N ASP A 136 5.22 6.36 6.04
CA ASP A 136 4.01 7.01 5.55
C ASP A 136 3.44 6.31 4.31
N PHE A 137 4.18 5.36 3.72
CA PHE A 137 3.69 4.48 2.67
C PHE A 137 3.36 3.10 3.23
N LYS A 138 2.18 2.58 2.89
CA LYS A 138 1.74 1.23 3.24
C LYS A 138 1.21 0.50 2.00
N LEU A 139 1.81 -0.65 1.70
CA LEU A 139 1.28 -1.57 0.70
C LEU A 139 0.23 -2.46 1.37
N GLN A 140 -1.05 -2.27 1.01
CA GLN A 140 -2.17 -2.98 1.62
C GLN A 140 -2.42 -4.34 0.98
N ASN A 141 -2.47 -4.39 -0.36
CA ASN A 141 -2.65 -5.61 -1.12
C ASN A 141 -1.51 -5.77 -2.12
N PRO A 142 -0.44 -6.49 -1.75
CA PRO A 142 0.74 -6.61 -2.60
C PRO A 142 0.46 -7.37 -3.90
N ARG A 143 -0.49 -8.31 -3.91
CA ARG A 143 -0.86 -9.07 -5.11
C ARG A 143 -1.46 -8.17 -6.19
N LYS A 144 -2.26 -7.18 -5.77
CA LYS A 144 -2.90 -6.19 -6.64
C LYS A 144 -2.17 -4.84 -6.70
N GLY A 145 -1.05 -4.71 -5.98
CA GLY A 145 -0.28 -3.48 -5.87
C GLY A 145 -1.02 -2.30 -5.23
N GLN A 146 -2.05 -2.55 -4.41
CA GLN A 146 -2.85 -1.48 -3.80
C GLN A 146 -2.18 -0.99 -2.52
N GLY A 147 -2.04 0.32 -2.37
CA GLY A 147 -1.46 0.93 -1.18
C GLY A 147 -1.98 2.32 -0.88
N PHE A 148 -1.42 2.91 0.16
CA PHE A 148 -1.77 4.23 0.65
C PHE A 148 -0.52 5.02 0.99
N VAL A 149 -0.57 6.33 0.78
CA VAL A 149 0.48 7.25 1.16
C VAL A 149 -0.08 8.40 2.00
N LYS A 150 0.57 8.69 3.13
CA LYS A 150 0.31 9.91 3.90
C LYS A 150 1.20 11.01 3.36
N LEU A 151 0.59 12.11 2.96
CA LEU A 151 1.28 13.25 2.35
C LEU A 151 1.25 14.52 3.22
N GLY A 152 0.69 14.43 4.44
CA GLY A 152 0.48 15.55 5.36
C GLY A 152 1.77 16.29 5.75
N SER A 153 2.89 15.56 5.80
CA SER A 153 4.24 16.06 6.09
C SER A 153 4.96 16.67 4.89
N VAL A 154 4.49 16.39 3.66
CA VAL A 154 5.13 16.79 2.41
C VAL A 154 4.43 17.98 1.76
N PHE A 155 3.10 18.05 1.86
CA PHE A 155 2.30 19.06 1.18
C PHE A 155 1.42 19.88 2.13
N ASN A 156 1.19 21.13 1.76
CA ASN A 156 0.22 21.99 2.46
C ASN A 156 -1.23 21.55 2.21
N ARG A 157 -2.15 22.07 3.03
CA ARG A 157 -3.58 21.71 2.99
C ARG A 157 -4.24 21.92 1.63
N LYS A 158 -3.96 23.05 0.95
CA LYS A 158 -4.54 23.38 -0.35
C LYS A 158 -4.12 22.34 -1.41
N ARG A 159 -2.85 21.96 -1.43
CA ARG A 159 -2.34 20.94 -2.35
C ARG A 159 -2.94 19.57 -2.07
N LEU A 160 -3.00 19.17 -0.79
CA LEU A 160 -3.60 17.91 -0.38
C LEU A 160 -5.09 17.81 -0.73
N GLN A 161 -5.84 18.90 -0.59
CA GLN A 161 -7.24 18.93 -1.02
C GLN A 161 -7.37 18.71 -2.53
N GLY A 162 -6.49 19.32 -3.34
CA GLY A 162 -6.44 19.09 -4.78
C GLY A 162 -6.14 17.63 -5.13
N ILE A 163 -5.11 17.04 -4.51
CA ILE A 163 -4.73 15.63 -4.72
C ILE A 163 -5.91 14.72 -4.35
N ARG A 164 -6.56 14.95 -3.21
CA ARG A 164 -7.70 14.13 -2.78
C ARG A 164 -8.94 14.31 -3.66
N SER A 165 -9.18 15.51 -4.16
CA SER A 165 -10.25 15.75 -5.12
C SER A 165 -10.04 14.92 -6.39
N VAL A 166 -8.79 14.77 -6.84
CA VAL A 166 -8.45 13.89 -7.97
C VAL A 166 -8.59 12.42 -7.57
N ALA A 167 -8.11 12.03 -6.39
CA ALA A 167 -8.23 10.65 -5.90
C ALA A 167 -9.68 10.17 -5.71
N GLY A 168 -10.64 11.09 -5.61
CA GLY A 168 -12.07 10.77 -5.54
C GLY A 168 -12.68 10.30 -6.87
N THR A 169 -12.06 10.60 -8.01
CA THR A 169 -12.55 10.23 -9.34
C THR A 169 -11.51 9.53 -10.22
N CYS A 170 -10.24 9.56 -9.82
CA CYS A 170 -9.13 8.98 -10.54
C CYS A 170 -8.23 8.19 -9.60
N LEU A 171 -7.47 7.24 -10.14
CA LEU A 171 -6.47 6.47 -9.43
C LEU A 171 -5.08 7.07 -9.67
N TYR A 172 -4.33 7.33 -8.61
CA TYR A 172 -2.90 7.62 -8.73
C TYR A 172 -2.13 6.32 -8.92
N VAL A 173 -1.44 6.21 -10.06
CA VAL A 173 -0.63 5.04 -10.43
C VAL A 173 0.84 5.43 -10.35
N ALA A 174 1.63 4.66 -9.61
CA ALA A 174 3.08 4.88 -9.55
C ALA A 174 3.74 4.44 -10.88
N GLU A 175 4.55 5.33 -11.43
CA GLU A 175 5.42 5.05 -12.58
C GLU A 175 6.84 4.71 -12.11
N GLU A 176 7.31 5.42 -11.08
CA GLU A 176 8.65 5.23 -10.54
C GLU A 176 8.68 5.47 -9.02
N LEU A 177 9.51 4.69 -8.32
CA LEU A 177 9.93 4.96 -6.95
C LEU A 177 11.43 5.18 -6.91
N LYS A 178 11.85 6.19 -6.16
CA LYS A 178 13.25 6.44 -5.83
C LYS A 178 13.41 6.44 -4.33
N PHE A 179 14.35 5.64 -3.84
CA PHE A 179 14.67 5.58 -2.42
C PHE A 179 15.77 6.59 -2.13
N GLU A 180 15.49 7.54 -1.24
CA GLU A 180 16.44 8.54 -0.83
C GLU A 180 17.25 8.05 0.38
N PRO A 181 18.49 8.55 0.56
CA PRO A 181 19.16 8.49 1.86
C PRO A 181 18.21 9.04 2.94
N SER A 182 18.28 8.56 4.19
CA SER A 182 17.44 8.99 5.33
C SER A 182 16.00 8.44 5.44
N THR A 183 15.74 7.22 4.97
CA THR A 183 14.43 6.54 5.10
C THR A 183 13.26 7.26 4.42
N LYS A 184 13.55 7.96 3.32
CA LYS A 184 12.58 8.66 2.50
C LYS A 184 12.40 8.00 1.15
N ILE A 185 11.28 8.26 0.51
CA ILE A 185 10.92 7.76 -0.80
C ILE A 185 10.28 8.89 -1.62
N THR A 186 10.68 8.96 -2.88
CA THR A 186 10.04 9.79 -3.90
C THR A 186 9.18 8.90 -4.79
N PHE A 187 7.95 9.33 -5.02
CA PHE A 187 7.02 8.74 -5.97
C PHE A 187 6.91 9.63 -7.20
N GLN A 188 7.08 9.07 -8.38
CA GLN A 188 6.54 9.64 -9.61
C GLN A 188 5.21 8.94 -9.90
N VAL A 189 4.11 9.69 -9.88
CA VAL A 189 2.76 9.16 -10.05
C VAL A 189 2.03 9.84 -11.20
N ARG A 190 1.08 9.12 -11.78
CA ARG A 190 0.15 9.66 -12.77
C ARG A 190 -1.28 9.36 -12.35
N ALA A 191 -2.15 10.37 -12.44
CA ALA A 191 -3.58 10.16 -12.27
C ALA A 191 -4.19 9.54 -13.54
N THR A 192 -4.84 8.39 -13.37
CA THR A 192 -5.58 7.64 -14.39
C THR A 192 -7.05 7.60 -14.01
N CYS A 193 -7.92 8.21 -14.81
CA CYS A 193 -9.36 8.29 -14.53
C CYS A 193 -10.11 7.30 -15.44
N GLU A 194 -10.97 6.47 -14.86
CA GLU A 194 -11.97 5.72 -15.64
C GLU A 194 -13.01 6.74 -16.15
N ARG A 195 -13.38 6.67 -17.43
CA ARG A 195 -14.50 7.44 -17.98
C ARG A 195 -15.78 6.64 -17.84
#